data_AF-A3MY42-F1
#
_entry.id   AF-A3MY42-F1
#
_cell.length_a   1.000
_cell.length_b   1.000
_cell.length_c   1.000
_cell.angle_alpha   90.00
_cell.angle_beta   90.00
_cell.angle_gamma   90.00
#
_symmetry.space_group_name_H-M   'P 1'
#
loop_
_entity.id
_entity.type
_entity.pdbx_description
1 polymer ?
#
loop_
_entity_poly.entity_id
_entity_poly.type
_entity_poly.pdbx_seq_one_letter_code
_entity_poly.pdbx_strand_id
1 'polypeptide(L)'
;MSTAVLVQLSYLYGRGVVERLRGRKIEVEYNASGRIRRVYVDGRLAFVLRNNDGYLLPTLYGATFIDRYVVVGDEAVQYVQDGRNVPAKYITATSQDLRANGEAAVRDSSGRIIAVGRMVYSVREISLGRGYAVKVRESAKGLKEPLQ
;
A
#
# COMPACT_ATOMS: atom_id res chain seq x y z
N MET A 1 -16.22 5.25 -16.79
CA MET A 1 -15.06 5.10 -15.90
C MET A 1 -14.81 6.44 -15.22
N SER A 2 -14.63 6.48 -13.90
CA SER A 2 -14.33 7.75 -13.20
C SER A 2 -12.88 8.16 -13.49
N THR A 3 -12.67 8.99 -14.51
CA THR A 3 -11.33 9.43 -14.94
C THR A 3 -10.54 10.08 -13.79
N ALA A 4 -11.23 10.74 -12.86
CA ALA A 4 -10.61 11.43 -11.73
C ALA A 4 -9.83 10.50 -10.78
N VAL A 5 -10.35 9.29 -10.47
CA VAL A 5 -9.66 8.38 -9.54
C VAL A 5 -8.39 7.81 -10.16
N LEU A 6 -8.40 7.52 -11.47
CA LEU A 6 -7.23 7.01 -12.18
C LEU A 6 -6.11 8.07 -12.26
N VAL A 7 -6.48 9.34 -12.47
CA VAL A 7 -5.52 10.46 -12.43
C VAL A 7 -4.89 10.58 -11.05
N GLN A 8 -5.69 10.51 -9.97
CA GLN A 8 -5.17 10.53 -8.61
C GLN A 8 -4.27 9.34 -8.31
N LEU A 9 -4.66 8.13 -8.68
CA LEU A 9 -3.82 6.94 -8.49
C LEU A 9 -2.52 7.06 -9.29
N SER A 10 -2.57 7.55 -10.53
CA SER A 10 -1.37 7.79 -11.32
C SER A 10 -0.45 8.83 -10.71
N TYR A 11 -1.01 9.89 -10.13
CA TYR A 11 -0.23 10.93 -9.43
C TYR A 11 0.42 10.36 -8.17
N LEU A 12 -0.33 9.60 -7.38
CA LEU A 12 0.13 9.05 -6.11
C LEU A 12 1.11 7.89 -6.30
N TYR A 13 0.88 6.98 -7.25
CA TYR A 13 1.60 5.70 -7.38
C TYR A 13 2.32 5.52 -8.71
N GLY A 14 2.28 6.52 -9.60
CA GLY A 14 2.86 6.42 -10.94
C GLY A 14 1.94 5.72 -11.93
N ARG A 15 2.33 5.70 -13.22
CA ARG A 15 1.50 5.15 -14.31
C ARG A 15 1.26 3.64 -14.20
N GLY A 16 2.17 2.89 -13.56
CA GLY A 16 2.08 1.43 -13.44
C GLY A 16 0.78 0.94 -12.78
N VAL A 17 0.21 1.71 -11.85
CA VAL A 17 -1.09 1.36 -11.24
C VAL A 17 -2.23 1.44 -12.26
N VAL A 18 -2.22 2.43 -13.15
CA VAL A 18 -3.26 2.61 -14.17
C VAL A 18 -3.20 1.49 -15.19
N GLU A 19 -1.98 1.08 -15.58
CA GLU A 19 -1.78 -0.05 -16.50
C GLU A 19 -2.34 -1.35 -15.92
N ARG A 20 -2.08 -1.64 -14.63
CA ARG A 20 -2.63 -2.85 -13.97
C ARG A 20 -4.14 -2.80 -13.76
N LEU A 21 -4.71 -1.60 -13.67
CA LEU A 21 -6.15 -1.40 -13.55
C LEU A 21 -6.86 -1.38 -14.91
N ARG A 22 -6.14 -1.41 -16.03
CA ARG A 22 -6.75 -1.42 -17.37
C ARG A 22 -7.63 -2.66 -17.55
N GLY A 23 -8.85 -2.45 -18.05
CA GLY A 23 -9.82 -3.52 -18.28
C GLY A 23 -10.54 -4.03 -17.01
N ARG A 24 -10.17 -3.54 -15.83
CA ARG A 24 -10.82 -3.87 -14.56
C ARG A 24 -12.08 -3.03 -14.36
N LYS A 25 -13.07 -3.57 -13.63
CA LYS A 25 -14.27 -2.81 -13.24
C LYS A 25 -13.92 -1.94 -12.03
N ILE A 26 -14.04 -0.62 -12.18
CA ILE A 26 -13.73 0.34 -11.10
C ILE A 26 -15.02 1.03 -10.64
N GLU A 27 -15.32 0.89 -9.35
CA GLU A 27 -16.47 1.51 -8.69
C GLU A 27 -15.96 2.45 -7.58
N VAL A 28 -16.52 3.65 -7.51
CA VAL A 28 -16.06 4.68 -6.57
C VAL A 28 -17.23 5.09 -5.69
N GLU A 29 -17.05 4.95 -4.37
CA GLU A 29 -17.97 5.47 -3.38
C GLU A 29 -17.56 6.90 -3.03
N TYR A 30 -18.53 7.82 -3.10
CA TYR A 30 -18.35 9.22 -2.74
C TYR A 30 -19.06 9.54 -1.44
N ASN A 31 -18.54 10.49 -0.67
CA ASN A 31 -19.25 11.03 0.49
C ASN A 31 -20.30 12.08 0.07
N ALA A 32 -21.06 12.61 1.05
CA ALA A 32 -22.09 13.62 0.81
C ALA A 32 -21.57 14.92 0.16
N SER A 33 -20.27 15.24 0.29
CA SER A 33 -19.64 16.39 -0.35
C SER A 33 -19.03 16.07 -1.72
N GLY A 34 -19.31 14.89 -2.29
CA GLY A 34 -18.82 14.47 -3.60
C GLY A 34 -17.33 14.11 -3.64
N ARG A 35 -16.68 13.95 -2.48
CA ARG A 35 -15.26 13.53 -2.39
C ARG A 35 -15.19 12.01 -2.39
N ILE A 36 -14.16 11.47 -3.06
CA ILE A 36 -13.88 10.03 -3.07
C ILE A 36 -13.74 9.54 -1.63
N ARG A 37 -14.39 8.43 -1.28
CA ARG A 37 -14.29 7.80 0.03
C ARG A 37 -13.66 6.42 -0.08
N ARG A 38 -14.11 5.61 -1.02
CA ARG A 38 -13.61 4.26 -1.28
C ARG A 38 -13.55 3.97 -2.77
N VAL A 39 -12.59 3.14 -3.16
CA VAL A 39 -12.39 2.68 -4.53
C VAL A 39 -12.39 1.17 -4.52
N TYR A 40 -13.28 0.58 -5.29
CA TYR A 40 -13.43 -0.85 -5.47
C TYR A 40 -12.95 -1.24 -6.86
N VAL A 41 -12.24 -2.36 -6.95
CA VAL A 41 -11.74 -2.93 -8.20
C VAL A 41 -12.27 -4.36 -8.28
N ASP A 42 -13.02 -4.68 -9.33
CA ASP A 42 -13.72 -5.96 -9.51
C ASP A 42 -14.54 -6.35 -8.27
N GLY A 43 -15.27 -5.37 -7.70
CA GLY A 43 -16.13 -5.56 -6.53
C GLY A 43 -15.40 -5.64 -5.18
N ARG A 44 -14.06 -5.62 -5.14
CA ARG A 44 -13.25 -5.70 -3.90
C ARG A 44 -12.68 -4.35 -3.53
N LEU A 45 -12.71 -4.00 -2.23
CA LEU A 45 -12.17 -2.72 -1.75
C LEU A 45 -10.65 -2.68 -1.97
N ALA A 46 -10.21 -1.76 -2.83
CA ALA A 46 -8.81 -1.60 -3.21
C ALA A 46 -8.17 -0.38 -2.55
N PHE A 47 -8.88 0.75 -2.48
CA PHE A 47 -8.32 1.96 -1.86
C PHE A 47 -9.35 2.70 -1.00
N VAL A 48 -8.86 3.37 0.04
CA VAL A 48 -9.66 4.22 0.92
C VAL A 48 -9.04 5.62 0.96
N LEU A 49 -9.85 6.67 0.80
CA LEU A 49 -9.35 8.03 0.90
C LEU A 49 -9.05 8.37 2.38
N ARG A 50 -7.85 8.89 2.64
CA ARG A 50 -7.51 9.56 3.90
C ARG A 50 -7.98 11.02 3.83
N ASN A 51 -8.94 11.37 4.69
CA ASN A 51 -9.60 12.69 4.66
C ASN A 51 -8.63 13.88 4.80
N ASN A 52 -7.53 13.69 5.53
CA ASN A 52 -6.66 14.78 5.98
C ASN A 52 -5.79 15.33 4.83
N ASP A 53 -5.35 14.46 3.93
CA ASP A 53 -4.40 14.80 2.85
C ASP A 53 -4.82 14.27 1.47
N GLY A 54 -5.97 13.61 1.37
CA GLY A 54 -6.50 13.08 0.11
C GLY A 54 -5.72 11.88 -0.44
N TYR A 55 -4.85 11.24 0.36
CA TYR A 55 -4.13 10.06 -0.08
C TYR A 55 -5.09 8.87 -0.24
N LEU A 56 -4.97 8.13 -1.34
CA LEU A 56 -5.70 6.88 -1.54
C LEU A 56 -4.90 5.73 -0.93
N LEU A 57 -5.23 5.34 0.30
CA LEU A 57 -4.54 4.28 1.04
C LEU A 57 -4.87 2.92 0.41
N PRO A 58 -3.87 2.12 -0.02
CA PRO A 58 -4.13 0.81 -0.59
C PRO A 58 -4.53 -0.16 0.52
N THR A 59 -5.58 -0.95 0.33
CA THR A 59 -5.79 -2.19 1.09
C THR A 59 -4.73 -3.22 0.71
N LEU A 60 -4.72 -4.38 1.36
CA LEU A 60 -3.90 -5.51 0.92
C LEU A 60 -4.16 -5.88 -0.55
N TYR A 61 -5.43 -5.88 -0.97
CA TYR A 61 -5.81 -6.11 -2.37
C TYR A 61 -5.35 -4.95 -3.28
N GLY A 62 -5.55 -3.70 -2.86
CA GLY A 62 -5.10 -2.53 -3.60
C GLY A 62 -3.59 -2.49 -3.82
N ALA A 63 -2.82 -3.00 -2.86
CA ALA A 63 -1.37 -3.06 -2.94
C ALA A 63 -0.84 -4.01 -4.02
N THR A 64 -1.67 -4.91 -4.56
CA THR A 64 -1.31 -5.72 -5.73
C THR A 64 -1.17 -4.90 -7.01
N PHE A 65 -1.77 -3.70 -7.06
CA PHE A 65 -1.74 -2.82 -8.22
C PHE A 65 -0.61 -1.78 -8.16
N ILE A 66 0.05 -1.58 -7.02
CA ILE A 66 1.08 -0.54 -6.87
C ILE A 66 2.50 -1.11 -6.95
N ASP A 67 3.44 -0.30 -7.44
CA ASP A 67 4.86 -0.66 -7.54
C ASP A 67 5.67 -0.30 -6.29
N ARG A 68 5.03 0.32 -5.29
CA ARG A 68 5.69 0.77 -4.06
C ARG A 68 5.71 -0.34 -3.03
N TYR A 69 6.90 -0.83 -2.70
CA TYR A 69 7.05 -1.89 -1.72
C TYR A 69 8.33 -1.77 -0.88
N VAL A 70 8.30 -2.42 0.28
CA VAL A 70 9.46 -2.86 1.04
C VAL A 70 9.44 -4.38 1.14
N VAL A 71 10.61 -5.01 1.18
CA VAL A 71 10.77 -6.44 1.48
C VAL A 71 11.37 -6.56 2.87
N VAL A 72 10.82 -7.44 3.69
CA VAL A 72 11.34 -7.74 5.03
C VAL A 72 12.01 -9.10 5.08
N GLY A 73 13.03 -9.23 5.93
CA GLY A 73 13.66 -10.51 6.25
C GLY A 73 12.71 -11.45 6.99
N ASP A 74 12.97 -12.75 6.87
CA ASP A 74 12.08 -13.82 7.37
C ASP A 74 11.81 -13.70 8.88
N GLU A 75 12.79 -13.24 9.66
CA GLU A 75 12.67 -12.99 11.11
C GLU A 75 11.59 -11.97 11.49
N ALA A 76 11.18 -11.08 10.57
CA ALA A 76 10.17 -10.06 10.82
C ALA A 76 8.79 -10.45 10.28
N VAL A 77 8.69 -11.47 9.42
CA VAL A 77 7.47 -11.79 8.66
C VAL A 77 6.28 -12.03 9.57
N GLN A 78 6.42 -12.90 10.58
CA GLN A 78 5.31 -13.24 11.49
C GLN A 78 4.81 -12.00 12.26
N TYR A 79 5.73 -11.19 12.78
CA TYR A 79 5.38 -9.97 13.52
C TYR A 79 4.63 -8.95 12.65
N VAL A 80 5.05 -8.81 11.39
CA VAL A 80 4.40 -7.90 10.43
C VAL A 80 3.01 -8.43 10.04
N GLN A 81 2.87 -9.74 9.82
CA GLN A 81 1.57 -10.38 9.60
C GLN A 81 0.62 -10.17 10.78
N ASP A 82 1.15 -10.17 12.01
CA ASP A 82 0.42 -9.85 13.24
C ASP A 82 0.10 -8.34 13.39
N GLY A 83 0.48 -7.49 12.43
CA GLY A 83 0.17 -6.07 12.41
C GLY A 83 1.19 -5.17 13.12
N ARG A 84 2.37 -5.70 13.48
CA ARG A 84 3.45 -4.89 14.05
C ARG A 84 4.09 -4.01 12.97
N ASN A 85 4.55 -2.83 13.38
CA ASN A 85 5.32 -1.92 12.52
C ASN A 85 6.65 -2.55 12.10
N VAL A 86 7.22 -2.12 10.96
CA VAL A 86 8.45 -2.67 10.40
C VAL A 86 9.66 -1.86 10.87
N PRO A 87 10.58 -2.44 11.67
CA PRO A 87 11.88 -1.83 11.95
C PRO A 87 12.75 -1.72 10.70
N ALA A 88 13.49 -0.62 10.56
CA ALA A 88 14.36 -0.38 9.41
C ALA A 88 15.41 -1.49 9.20
N LYS A 89 15.97 -2.03 10.30
CA LYS A 89 16.99 -3.10 10.26
C LYS A 89 16.51 -4.40 9.61
N TYR A 90 15.21 -4.64 9.52
CA TYR A 90 14.66 -5.86 8.92
C TYR A 90 14.25 -5.67 7.46
N ILE A 91 14.42 -4.47 6.88
CA ILE A 91 14.15 -4.23 5.46
C ILE A 91 15.36 -4.68 4.64
N THR A 92 15.13 -5.60 3.71
CA THR A 92 16.16 -6.18 2.84
C THR A 92 16.16 -5.56 1.44
N ALA A 93 15.02 -5.04 0.97
CA ALA A 93 14.92 -4.35 -0.30
C ALA A 93 13.75 -3.35 -0.33
N THR A 94 13.80 -2.39 -1.27
CA THR A 94 12.73 -1.40 -1.48
C THR A 94 12.57 -1.08 -2.96
N SER A 95 11.37 -0.69 -3.40
CA SER A 95 11.16 -0.05 -4.70
C SER A 95 11.83 1.33 -4.78
N GLN A 96 12.37 1.72 -5.94
CA GLN A 96 13.10 2.98 -6.14
C GLN A 96 12.24 4.25 -5.91
N ASP A 97 10.95 4.18 -6.23
CA ASP A 97 10.02 5.33 -6.16
C ASP A 97 9.37 5.52 -4.79
N LEU A 98 9.85 4.79 -3.79
CA LEU A 98 9.35 4.90 -2.44
C LEU A 98 9.84 6.21 -1.80
N ARG A 99 8.93 6.91 -1.14
CA ARG A 99 9.17 8.23 -0.53
C ARG A 99 8.68 8.24 0.90
N ALA A 100 9.29 9.10 1.72
CA ALA A 100 8.82 9.36 3.08
C ALA A 100 7.33 9.74 3.04
N ASN A 101 6.57 9.32 4.05
CA ASN A 101 5.13 9.53 4.16
C ASN A 101 4.24 8.86 3.09
N GLY A 102 4.82 8.23 2.06
CA GLY A 102 4.08 7.46 1.06
C GLY A 102 3.61 6.11 1.59
N GLU A 103 2.61 5.53 0.95
CA GLU A 103 2.12 4.18 1.25
C GLU A 103 2.91 3.12 0.49
N ALA A 104 3.11 1.96 1.12
CA ALA A 104 3.88 0.83 0.60
C ALA A 104 3.19 -0.49 0.89
N ALA A 105 3.33 -1.44 -0.04
CA ALA A 105 3.17 -2.85 0.24
C ALA A 105 4.37 -3.35 1.07
N VAL A 106 4.12 -4.17 2.07
CA VAL A 106 5.17 -4.91 2.79
C VAL A 106 5.15 -6.34 2.27
N ARG A 107 6.27 -6.80 1.73
CA ARG A 107 6.43 -8.12 1.13
C ARG A 107 7.38 -8.98 1.95
N ASP A 108 7.16 -10.29 1.93
CA ASP A 108 8.17 -11.26 2.34
C ASP A 108 9.19 -11.52 1.21
N SER A 109 10.20 -12.33 1.49
CA SER A 109 11.26 -12.74 0.55
C SER A 109 10.74 -13.44 -0.70
N SER A 110 9.56 -14.07 -0.65
CA SER A 110 8.89 -14.70 -1.79
C SER A 110 8.05 -13.73 -2.64
N GLY A 111 7.96 -12.47 -2.23
CA GLY A 111 7.20 -11.44 -2.91
C GLY A 111 5.72 -11.36 -2.52
N ARG A 112 5.27 -12.17 -1.56
CA ARG A 112 3.87 -12.12 -1.08
C ARG A 112 3.64 -10.88 -0.25
N ILE A 113 2.52 -10.19 -0.48
CA ILE A 113 2.12 -9.03 0.31
C ILE A 113 1.58 -9.52 1.66
N ILE A 114 2.24 -9.10 2.74
CA ILE A 114 1.89 -9.50 4.12
C ILE A 114 1.29 -8.34 4.93
N ALA A 115 1.52 -7.10 4.51
CA ALA A 115 0.94 -5.91 5.12
C ALA A 115 0.96 -4.72 4.15
N VAL A 116 0.29 -3.64 4.54
CA VAL A 116 0.41 -2.31 3.93
C VAL A 116 0.59 -1.28 5.02
N GLY A 117 1.35 -0.23 4.71
CA GLY A 117 1.61 0.82 5.67
C GLY A 117 2.28 2.04 5.09
N ARG A 118 2.41 3.04 5.95
CA ARG A 118 3.00 4.33 5.63
C ARG A 118 4.48 4.35 5.97
N MET A 119 5.30 4.85 5.05
CA MET A 119 6.71 5.13 5.29
C MET A 119 6.91 6.26 6.31
N VAL A 120 7.81 6.07 7.26
CA VAL A 120 8.17 7.10 8.25
C VAL A 120 9.28 8.01 7.73
N TYR A 121 10.24 7.45 7.00
CA TYR A 121 11.39 8.17 6.42
C TYR A 121 11.73 7.64 5.02
N SER A 122 12.66 8.30 4.34
CA SER A 122 13.06 7.99 2.97
C SER A 122 13.84 6.66 2.89
N VAL A 123 13.91 6.09 1.68
CA VAL A 123 14.72 4.88 1.41
C VAL A 123 16.18 5.06 1.84
N ARG A 124 16.75 6.27 1.65
CA ARG A 124 18.11 6.58 2.07
C ARG A 124 18.30 6.52 3.58
N GLU A 125 17.28 6.87 4.35
CA GLU A 125 17.34 6.82 5.82
C GLU A 125 17.12 5.41 6.36
N ILE A 126 16.44 4.53 5.61
CA ILE A 126 16.27 3.11 5.98
C ILE A 126 17.63 2.41 6.13
N SER A 127 18.63 2.79 5.32
CA SER A 127 19.97 2.18 5.38
C SER A 127 20.69 2.45 6.70
N LEU A 128 20.20 3.37 7.54
CA LEU A 128 20.71 3.59 8.90
C LEU A 128 20.34 2.45 9.86
N GLY A 129 19.35 1.61 9.51
CA GLY A 129 18.95 0.44 10.31
C GLY A 129 18.32 0.77 11.66
N ARG A 130 17.87 2.00 11.89
CA ARG A 130 17.31 2.46 13.18
C ARG A 130 15.83 2.78 13.07
N GLY A 131 15.09 2.59 14.17
CA GLY A 131 13.67 2.96 14.28
C GLY A 131 12.70 2.11 13.44
N TYR A 132 11.43 2.53 13.42
CA TYR A 132 10.38 1.96 12.57
C TYR A 132 10.29 2.68 11.22
N ALA A 133 10.57 1.97 10.14
CA ALA A 133 10.51 2.49 8.78
C ALA A 133 9.10 2.49 8.20
N VAL A 134 8.25 1.54 8.59
CA VAL A 134 6.85 1.44 8.13
C VAL A 134 5.91 1.38 9.32
N LYS A 135 4.93 2.29 9.36
CA LYS A 135 3.77 2.20 10.23
C LYS A 135 2.69 1.37 9.54
N VAL A 136 2.49 0.15 10.01
CA VAL A 136 1.52 -0.79 9.44
C VAL A 136 0.11 -0.34 9.79
N ARG A 137 -0.78 -0.36 8.78
CA ARG A 137 -2.19 0.02 8.90
C ARG A 137 -3.11 -1.20 8.78
N GLU A 138 -2.71 -2.18 7.98
CA GLU A 138 -3.48 -3.38 7.68
C GLU A 138 -2.51 -4.52 7.36
N SER A 139 -2.80 -5.73 7.86
CA SER A 139 -1.94 -6.91 7.72
C SER A 139 -2.73 -8.17 7.38
N ALA A 140 -2.04 -9.18 6.85
CA ALA A 140 -2.66 -10.39 6.34
C ALA A 140 -3.44 -11.19 7.40
N LYS A 141 -3.13 -11.06 8.69
CA LYS A 141 -3.92 -11.68 9.77
C LYS A 141 -5.34 -11.10 9.89
N GLY A 142 -5.56 -9.87 9.43
CA GLY A 142 -6.88 -9.27 9.35
C GLY A 142 -7.73 -9.73 8.16
N LEU A 143 -7.16 -10.53 7.25
CA LEU A 143 -7.89 -11.07 6.11
C LEU A 143 -8.82 -12.20 6.56
N LYS A 144 -10.11 -12.05 6.26
CA LYS A 144 -11.07 -13.17 6.37
C LYS A 144 -10.86 -14.21 5.26
N GLU A 145 -10.21 -13.83 4.15
CA GLU A 145 -9.95 -14.70 2.98
C GLU A 145 -8.55 -14.39 2.39
N PRO A 146 -7.79 -15.40 1.91
CA PRO A 146 -6.49 -15.20 1.28
C PRO A 146 -6.57 -14.28 0.07
N LEU A 147 -5.49 -13.53 -0.19
CA LEU A 147 -5.31 -12.84 -1.46
C LEU A 147 -5.07 -13.90 -2.54
N GLN A 148 -6.07 -14.14 -3.39
CA GLN A 148 -5.94 -14.90 -4.64
C GLN A 148 -5.13 -14.10 -5.67
#